data_AF-A0A9Q4BWT6-F1
#
_entry.id   AF-A0A9Q4BWT6-F1
#
_cell.length_a   1.000
_cell.length_b   1.000
_cell.length_c   1.000
_cell.angle_alpha   90.00
_cell.angle_beta   90.00
_cell.angle_gamma   90.00
#
_symmetry.space_group_name_H-M   'P 1'
#
loop_
_entity.id
_entity.type
_entity.pdbx_description
1 polymer ?
#
loop_
_entity_poly.entity_id
_entity_poly.type
_entity_poly.pdbx_seq_one_letter_code
_entity_poly.pdbx_strand_id
1 'polypeptide(L)'
;MITFTYPLIPKLIYRYANIPVTFVLLMYLFISVMALRISSFSIIPAAINVLLIYFVNRYYFRLYKLFPYKIQVDDQKMICSDFPFSRKIIQIKFEDIEKVTGSIFNEIKNRPIHIYDGRQNITIAFSLHLKRINDLLTIILSKIRKEKSDELLFKLRQHNTGMKSEGSNP
;
A
#
# COMPACT_ATOMS: atom_id res chain seq x y z
N MET A 1 17.26 6.35 -16.74
CA MET A 1 16.22 6.57 -15.69
C MET A 1 14.83 6.18 -16.21
N ILE A 2 14.17 5.21 -15.57
CA ILE A 2 12.83 4.72 -15.92
C ILE A 2 11.82 5.29 -14.92
N THR A 3 10.66 5.75 -15.40
CA THR A 3 9.61 6.33 -14.54
C THR A 3 8.38 5.42 -14.51
N PHE A 4 7.91 5.12 -13.31
CA PHE A 4 6.70 4.35 -13.03
C PHE A 4 5.66 5.26 -12.37
N THR A 5 4.46 5.27 -12.95
CA THR A 5 3.34 6.08 -12.49
C THR A 5 2.06 5.26 -12.50
N TYR A 6 1.14 5.59 -11.59
CA TYR A 6 -0.19 5.01 -11.61
C TYR A 6 -1.02 5.58 -12.77
N PRO A 7 -1.93 4.78 -13.35
CA PRO A 7 -2.97 5.31 -14.22
C PRO A 7 -3.86 6.30 -13.45
N LEU A 8 -4.54 7.17 -14.18
CA LEU A 8 -5.34 8.28 -13.61
C LEU A 8 -6.41 7.77 -12.63
N ILE A 9 -7.14 6.71 -13.00
CA ILE A 9 -8.26 6.19 -12.19
C ILE A 9 -7.79 5.60 -10.86
N PRO A 10 -6.85 4.63 -10.80
CA PRO A 10 -6.30 4.15 -9.52
C PRO A 10 -5.69 5.28 -8.69
N LYS A 11 -5.00 6.24 -9.33
CA LYS A 11 -4.43 7.39 -8.62
C LYS A 11 -5.52 8.21 -7.92
N LEU A 12 -6.63 8.48 -8.61
CA LEU A 12 -7.77 9.22 -8.06
C LEU A 12 -8.41 8.46 -6.90
N ILE A 13 -8.66 7.16 -7.07
CA ILE A 13 -9.26 6.30 -6.03
C ILE A 13 -8.36 6.29 -4.80
N TYR A 14 -7.08 5.96 -4.94
CA TYR A 14 -6.18 5.92 -3.80
C TYR A 14 -6.02 7.26 -3.10
N ARG A 15 -6.18 8.38 -3.82
CA ARG A 15 -6.03 9.72 -3.25
C ARG A 15 -7.30 10.19 -2.54
N TYR A 16 -8.47 9.93 -3.12
CA TYR A 16 -9.73 10.53 -2.70
C TYR A 16 -10.76 9.56 -2.13
N ALA A 17 -10.55 8.24 -2.13
CA ALA A 17 -11.52 7.26 -1.61
C ALA A 17 -11.91 7.48 -0.13
N ASN A 18 -11.04 8.11 0.68
CA ASN A 18 -11.37 8.47 2.05
C ASN A 18 -12.54 9.47 2.15
N ILE A 19 -12.68 10.38 1.18
CA ILE A 19 -13.68 11.45 1.19
C ILE A 19 -15.11 10.88 1.12
N PRO A 20 -15.51 10.09 0.10
CA PRO A 20 -16.87 9.58 0.02
C PRO A 20 -17.19 8.63 1.18
N VAL A 21 -16.23 7.80 1.61
CA VAL A 21 -16.44 6.89 2.76
C VAL A 21 -16.68 7.68 4.03
N THR A 22 -15.86 8.69 4.31
CA THR A 22 -16.04 9.53 5.50
C THR A 22 -17.33 10.34 5.42
N PHE A 23 -17.72 10.83 4.24
CA PHE A 23 -18.97 11.54 4.03
C PHE A 23 -20.20 10.69 4.38
N VAL A 24 -20.24 9.44 3.89
CA VAL A 24 -21.32 8.49 4.24
C VAL A 24 -21.35 8.23 5.75
N LEU A 25 -20.20 7.97 6.37
CA LEU A 25 -20.12 7.74 7.81
C LEU A 25 -20.56 8.96 8.63
N LEU A 26 -20.26 10.18 8.17
CA LEU A 26 -20.71 11.42 8.80
C LEU A 26 -22.23 11.60 8.69
N MET A 27 -22.84 11.24 7.56
CA MET A 27 -24.31 11.24 7.44
C MET A 27 -24.95 10.27 8.44
N TYR A 28 -24.42 9.05 8.56
CA TYR A 28 -24.90 8.08 9.56
C TYR A 28 -24.71 8.58 10.98
N LEU A 29 -23.55 9.18 11.29
CA LEU A 29 -23.30 9.78 12.59
C LEU A 29 -24.31 10.89 12.88
N PHE A 30 -24.61 11.76 11.91
CA PHE A 30 -25.59 12.83 12.07
C PHE A 30 -26.98 12.28 12.42
N ILE A 31 -27.44 11.25 11.72
CA ILE A 31 -28.72 10.59 12.00
C ILE A 31 -28.70 9.98 13.41
N SER A 32 -27.64 9.26 13.78
CA SER A 32 -27.50 8.68 15.13
C SER A 32 -27.52 9.74 16.23
N VAL A 33 -26.87 10.89 16.01
CA VAL A 33 -26.85 11.99 16.98
C VAL A 33 -28.22 12.65 17.12
N MET A 34 -28.99 12.78 16.03
CA MET A 34 -30.36 13.29 16.13
C MET A 34 -31.28 12.33 16.89
N ALA A 35 -31.10 11.01 16.71
CA ALA A 35 -31.86 9.99 17.41
C ALA A 35 -31.62 9.97 18.93
N LEU A 36 -30.47 10.46 19.41
CA LEU A 36 -30.19 10.60 20.85
C LEU A 36 -31.19 11.49 21.58
N ARG A 37 -31.80 12.46 20.87
CA ARG A 37 -32.82 13.33 21.46
C ARG A 37 -34.11 12.56 21.79
N ILE A 38 -34.33 11.41 21.14
CA ILE A 38 -35.53 10.57 21.30
C ILE A 38 -35.25 9.42 22.26
N SER A 39 -34.07 8.80 22.15
CA SER A 39 -33.70 7.65 22.97
C SER A 39 -32.22 7.70 23.34
N SER A 40 -31.94 7.66 24.65
CA SER A 40 -30.56 7.54 25.17
C SER A 40 -29.86 6.25 24.74
N PHE A 41 -30.61 5.21 24.32
CA PHE A 41 -30.05 3.95 23.82
C PHE A 41 -29.33 4.14 22.48
N SER A 42 -29.63 5.19 21.72
CA SER A 42 -28.97 5.53 20.46
C SER A 42 -27.51 5.99 20.61
N ILE A 43 -26.96 6.02 21.84
CA ILE A 43 -25.55 6.36 22.09
C ILE A 43 -24.58 5.31 21.57
N ILE A 44 -24.98 4.04 21.59
CA ILE A 44 -24.17 2.92 21.10
C ILE A 44 -23.89 3.08 19.59
N PRO A 45 -24.89 3.21 18.70
CA PRO A 45 -24.63 3.37 17.27
C PRO A 45 -23.88 4.67 16.95
N ALA A 46 -24.09 5.76 17.70
CA ALA A 46 -23.32 6.98 17.55
C ALA A 46 -21.82 6.75 17.87
N ALA A 47 -21.53 6.10 19.00
CA ALA A 47 -20.16 5.78 19.41
C ALA A 47 -19.46 4.84 18.41
N ILE A 48 -20.17 3.83 17.89
CA ILE A 48 -19.64 2.93 16.84
C ILE A 48 -19.28 3.73 15.58
N ASN A 49 -20.14 4.64 15.13
CA ASN A 49 -19.85 5.47 13.95
C ASN A 49 -18.63 6.37 14.16
N VAL A 50 -18.48 7.00 15.33
CA VAL A 50 -17.28 7.79 15.66
C VAL A 50 -16.02 6.92 15.61
N LEU A 51 -16.09 5.72 16.18
CA LEU A 51 -14.98 4.76 16.19
C LEU A 51 -14.59 4.36 14.76
N LEU A 52 -15.57 4.06 13.90
CA LEU A 52 -15.36 3.71 12.49
C LEU A 52 -14.70 4.87 11.74
N ILE A 53 -15.21 6.10 11.89
CA ILE A 53 -14.62 7.30 11.27
C ILE A 53 -13.16 7.44 11.68
N TYR A 54 -12.86 7.28 12.98
CA TYR A 54 -11.49 7.36 13.48
C TYR A 54 -10.58 6.30 12.85
N PHE A 55 -11.00 5.03 12.83
CA PHE A 55 -10.19 3.95 12.27
C PHE A 55 -9.96 4.09 10.76
N VAL A 56 -11.00 4.46 10.01
CA VAL A 56 -10.91 4.67 8.56
C VAL A 56 -9.95 5.81 8.24
N ASN A 57 -10.13 6.98 8.87
CA ASN A 57 -9.24 8.12 8.63
C ASN A 57 -7.80 7.82 9.05
N ARG A 58 -7.60 7.13 10.18
CA ARG A 58 -6.27 6.71 10.63
C ARG A 58 -5.59 5.77 9.63
N TYR A 59 -6.35 4.85 9.04
CA TYR A 59 -5.86 3.94 8.01
C TYR A 59 -5.43 4.70 6.74
N TYR A 60 -6.29 5.55 6.19
CA TYR A 60 -5.98 6.34 4.98
C TYR A 60 -4.80 7.28 5.20
N PHE A 61 -4.70 7.91 6.37
CA PHE A 61 -3.58 8.78 6.70
C PHE A 61 -2.23 8.05 6.72
N ARG A 62 -2.21 6.79 7.20
CA ARG A 62 -1.00 5.94 7.09
C ARG A 62 -0.68 5.61 5.64
N LEU A 63 -1.69 5.28 4.84
CA LEU A 63 -1.52 4.97 3.43
C LEU A 63 -0.88 6.15 2.68
N TYR A 64 -1.37 7.37 2.94
CA TYR A 64 -0.87 8.60 2.33
C TYR A 64 0.61 8.89 2.60
N LYS A 65 1.12 8.48 3.76
CA LYS A 65 2.54 8.65 4.10
C LYS A 65 3.45 7.63 3.44
N LEU A 66 2.93 6.45 3.10
CA LEU A 66 3.72 5.32 2.63
C LEU A 66 3.73 5.17 1.10
N PHE A 67 2.72 5.69 0.41
CA PHE A 67 2.49 5.47 -1.01
C PHE A 67 2.93 6.65 -1.89
N PRO A 68 4.05 6.56 -2.62
CA PRO A 68 4.41 7.50 -3.67
C PRO A 68 3.60 7.24 -4.93
N TYR A 69 3.09 8.29 -5.60
CA TYR A 69 2.45 8.13 -6.91
C TYR A 69 3.41 8.16 -8.09
N LYS A 70 4.67 8.58 -7.86
CA LYS A 70 5.71 8.61 -8.87
C LYS A 70 6.98 7.96 -8.33
N ILE A 71 7.40 6.89 -8.98
CA ILE A 71 8.63 6.16 -8.66
C ILE A 71 9.55 6.27 -9.86
N GLN A 72 10.72 6.85 -9.68
CA GLN A 72 11.75 6.91 -10.70
C GLN A 72 12.90 6.00 -10.30
N VAL A 73 13.38 5.20 -11.23
CA VAL A 73 14.44 4.24 -11.00
C VAL A 73 15.62 4.57 -11.90
N ASP A 74 16.78 4.60 -11.29
CA ASP A 74 18.07 4.69 -11.97
C ASP A 74 18.92 3.46 -11.66
N ASP A 75 20.19 3.48 -12.02
CA ASP A 75 21.01 2.27 -11.89
C ASP A 75 21.33 1.87 -10.45
N GLN A 76 21.39 2.83 -9.54
CA GLN A 76 21.80 2.61 -8.15
C GLN A 76 20.70 2.85 -7.12
N LYS A 77 19.63 3.57 -7.51
CA LYS A 77 18.63 4.07 -6.58
C LYS A 77 17.25 4.20 -7.19
N MET A 78 16.26 4.19 -6.31
CA MET A 78 14.89 4.60 -6.59
C MET A 78 14.58 5.93 -5.90
N ILE A 79 13.81 6.77 -6.58
CA ILE A 79 13.34 8.08 -6.12
C ILE A 79 11.82 8.03 -6.08
N CYS A 80 11.27 8.11 -4.88
CA CYS A 80 9.85 8.10 -4.59
C CYS A 80 9.37 9.52 -4.34
N SER A 81 8.34 9.94 -5.06
CA SER A 81 7.82 11.31 -5.03
C SER A 81 6.31 11.33 -5.28
N ASP A 82 5.71 12.52 -5.17
CA ASP A 82 4.26 12.76 -5.33
C ASP A 82 3.45 11.93 -4.32
N PHE A 83 3.80 12.06 -3.03
CA PHE A 83 3.02 11.48 -1.95
C PHE A 83 1.71 12.28 -1.74
N PRO A 84 0.57 11.64 -1.45
CA PRO A 84 -0.64 12.35 -1.07
C PRO A 84 -0.37 13.34 0.08
N PHE A 85 -0.79 14.60 -0.10
CA PHE A 85 -0.66 15.67 0.89
C PHE A 85 0.77 15.97 1.36
N SER A 86 1.80 15.53 0.63
CA SER A 86 3.19 15.79 0.98
C SER A 86 4.05 16.07 -0.25
N ARG A 87 4.96 17.04 -0.14
CA ARG A 87 5.99 17.34 -1.15
C ARG A 87 7.29 16.55 -0.94
N LYS A 88 7.27 15.56 -0.03
CA LYS A 88 8.45 14.75 0.30
C LYS A 88 8.97 14.03 -0.93
N ILE A 89 10.29 13.98 -1.05
CA ILE A 89 11.00 13.14 -2.01
C ILE A 89 11.88 12.20 -1.19
N ILE A 90 11.76 10.90 -1.40
CA ILE A 90 12.55 9.88 -0.71
C ILE A 90 13.44 9.19 -1.73
N GLN A 91 14.74 9.14 -1.48
CA GLN A 91 15.68 8.39 -2.30
C GLN A 91 16.10 7.14 -1.52
N ILE A 92 15.99 5.97 -2.12
CA ILE A 92 16.42 4.70 -1.54
C ILE A 92 17.45 4.08 -2.49
N LYS A 93 18.64 3.76 -1.98
CA LYS A 93 19.64 3.01 -2.74
C LYS A 93 19.32 1.52 -2.68
N PHE A 94 19.53 0.78 -3.77
CA PHE A 94 19.22 -0.65 -3.80
C PHE A 94 20.04 -1.47 -2.80
N GLU A 95 21.27 -1.04 -2.53
CA GLU A 95 22.18 -1.67 -1.57
C GLU A 95 21.72 -1.55 -0.10
N ASP A 96 20.89 -0.53 0.19
CA ASP A 96 20.37 -0.21 1.51
C ASP A 96 19.00 -0.88 1.76
N ILE A 97 18.41 -1.52 0.74
CA ILE A 97 17.16 -2.29 0.89
C ILE A 97 17.44 -3.54 1.72
N GLU A 98 16.76 -3.64 2.86
CA GLU A 98 16.90 -4.78 3.75
C GLU A 98 15.81 -5.82 3.55
N LYS A 99 14.57 -5.38 3.34
CA LYS A 99 13.41 -6.27 3.26
C LYS A 99 12.45 -5.80 2.18
N VAL A 100 11.94 -6.76 1.41
CA VAL A 100 10.81 -6.59 0.50
C VAL A 100 9.73 -7.56 0.95
N THR A 101 8.53 -7.05 1.24
CA THR A 101 7.43 -7.85 1.79
C THR A 101 6.11 -7.50 1.12
N GLY A 102 5.09 -8.35 1.26
CA GLY A 102 3.76 -8.11 0.71
C GLY A 102 3.52 -8.69 -0.69
N SER A 103 2.24 -8.78 -1.07
CA SER A 103 1.75 -9.54 -2.23
C SER A 103 2.50 -10.86 -2.43
N ILE A 104 3.19 -11.03 -3.56
CA ILE A 104 3.88 -12.25 -3.99
C ILE A 104 5.02 -12.68 -3.07
N PHE A 105 5.44 -11.83 -2.13
CA PHE A 105 6.50 -12.14 -1.16
C PHE A 105 5.96 -12.64 0.19
N ASN A 106 4.64 -12.59 0.42
CA ASN A 106 3.97 -13.10 1.63
C ASN A 106 2.68 -13.87 1.23
N GLU A 107 2.17 -14.77 2.06
CA GLU A 107 1.01 -15.63 1.71
C GLU A 107 -0.31 -14.86 1.44
N ILE A 108 -0.37 -13.56 1.76
CA ILE A 108 -1.58 -12.75 1.65
C ILE A 108 -1.64 -12.03 0.31
N LYS A 109 -2.46 -12.58 -0.61
CA LYS A 109 -2.76 -12.00 -1.93
C LYS A 109 -3.32 -10.56 -1.80
N ASN A 110 -3.06 -9.72 -2.81
CA ASN A 110 -3.55 -8.33 -2.94
C ASN A 110 -3.07 -7.30 -1.92
N ARG A 111 -2.06 -7.62 -1.09
CA ARG A 111 -1.42 -6.59 -0.26
C ARG A 111 -0.45 -5.72 -1.07
N PRO A 112 -0.28 -4.44 -0.71
CA PRO A 112 0.81 -3.62 -1.23
C PRO A 112 2.16 -4.32 -1.02
N ILE A 113 3.10 -4.05 -1.91
CA ILE A 113 4.49 -4.46 -1.73
C ILE A 113 5.19 -3.35 -0.95
N HIS A 114 5.87 -3.73 0.12
CA HIS A 114 6.58 -2.85 1.03
C HIS A 114 8.09 -3.06 0.88
N ILE A 115 8.82 -1.97 0.67
CA ILE A 115 10.28 -1.91 0.71
C ILE A 115 10.70 -1.21 1.99
N TYR A 116 11.60 -1.85 2.72
CA TYR A 116 12.22 -1.30 3.91
C TYR A 116 13.69 -0.98 3.64
N ASP A 117 14.03 0.31 3.76
CA ASP A 117 15.40 0.81 3.73
C ASP A 117 15.96 0.77 5.16
N GLY A 118 16.97 -0.06 5.39
CA GLY A 118 17.58 -0.26 6.70
C GLY A 118 18.41 0.92 7.19
N ARG A 119 18.99 1.69 6.27
CA ARG A 119 19.85 2.83 6.60
C ARG A 119 19.05 4.03 7.06
N GLN A 120 17.94 4.30 6.38
CA GLN A 120 17.07 5.43 6.73
C GLN A 120 15.92 5.04 7.68
N ASN A 121 15.70 3.74 7.90
CA ASN A 121 14.57 3.20 8.66
C ASN A 121 13.22 3.71 8.09
N ILE A 122 13.09 3.67 6.77
CA ILE A 122 11.90 4.13 6.05
C ILE A 122 11.27 2.96 5.30
N THR A 123 9.95 2.85 5.41
CA THR A 123 9.14 1.92 4.63
C THR A 123 8.40 2.65 3.52
N ILE A 124 8.50 2.15 2.29
CA ILE A 124 7.71 2.62 1.13
C ILE A 124 6.82 1.48 0.66
N ALA A 125 5.56 1.80 0.34
CA ALA A 125 4.60 0.84 -0.17
C ALA A 125 4.17 1.19 -1.60
N PHE A 126 3.98 0.18 -2.44
CA PHE A 126 3.42 0.35 -3.79
C PHE A 126 2.34 -0.70 -4.06
N SER A 127 1.34 -0.30 -4.83
CA SER A 127 0.18 -1.12 -5.17
C SER A 127 0.45 -1.88 -6.46
N LEU A 128 -0.10 -3.09 -6.54
CA LEU A 128 -0.06 -3.96 -7.71
C LEU A 128 -0.63 -3.31 -8.97
N HIS A 129 -1.46 -2.27 -8.82
CA HIS A 129 -2.04 -1.50 -9.92
C HIS A 129 -1.08 -0.46 -10.53
N LEU A 130 0.18 -0.41 -10.09
CA LEU A 130 1.20 0.42 -10.71
C LEU A 130 1.51 -0.09 -12.12
N LYS A 131 1.51 0.81 -13.11
CA LYS A 131 1.83 0.45 -14.49
C LYS A 131 3.26 -0.09 -14.56
N ARG A 132 3.44 -1.28 -15.15
CA ARG A 132 4.73 -1.98 -15.29
C ARG A 132 5.39 -2.35 -13.94
N ILE A 133 4.60 -2.77 -12.96
CA ILE A 133 5.13 -3.18 -11.65
C ILE A 133 6.08 -4.37 -11.73
N ASN A 134 5.88 -5.31 -12.66
CA ASN A 134 6.77 -6.45 -12.85
C ASN A 134 8.18 -5.98 -13.21
N ASP A 135 8.31 -5.02 -14.13
CA ASP A 135 9.60 -4.44 -14.51
C ASP A 135 10.29 -3.76 -13.31
N LEU A 136 9.52 -3.01 -12.50
CA LEU A 136 10.03 -2.38 -11.29
C LEU A 136 10.57 -3.44 -10.32
N LEU A 137 9.82 -4.53 -10.11
CA LEU A 137 10.23 -5.62 -9.24
C LEU A 137 11.46 -6.34 -9.76
N THR A 138 11.54 -6.62 -11.06
CA THR A 138 12.73 -7.22 -11.67
C THR A 138 13.96 -6.35 -11.49
N ILE A 139 13.84 -5.03 -11.68
CA ILE A 139 14.98 -4.11 -11.45
C ILE A 139 15.41 -4.12 -9.99
N ILE A 140 14.45 -4.09 -9.06
CA ILE A 140 14.76 -4.10 -7.63
C ILE A 140 15.41 -5.42 -7.21
N LEU A 141 14.84 -6.56 -7.60
CA LEU A 141 15.36 -7.90 -7.26
C LEU A 141 16.74 -8.18 -7.87
N SER A 142 16.99 -7.71 -9.10
CA SER A 142 18.30 -7.89 -9.77
C SER A 142 19.41 -7.02 -9.17
N LYS A 143 19.07 -5.98 -8.41
CA LYS A 143 20.03 -5.01 -7.87
C LYS A 143 20.17 -5.03 -6.34
N ILE A 144 19.30 -5.75 -5.65
CA ILE A 144 19.46 -6.06 -4.23
C ILE A 144 20.63 -7.05 -4.06
N ARG A 145 21.34 -6.99 -2.91
CA ARG A 145 22.45 -7.91 -2.59
C ARG A 145 22.02 -9.37 -2.82
N LYS A 146 22.87 -10.15 -3.51
CA LYS A 146 22.59 -11.54 -3.94
C LYS A 146 22.03 -12.43 -2.82
N GLU A 147 22.62 -12.37 -1.63
CA GLU A 147 22.17 -13.13 -0.45
C GLU A 147 20.69 -12.88 -0.09
N LYS A 148 20.23 -11.63 -0.22
CA LYS A 148 18.83 -11.23 0.05
C LYS A 148 17.92 -11.46 -1.15
N SER A 149 18.47 -11.40 -2.36
CA SER A 149 17.74 -11.68 -3.59
C SER A 149 17.37 -13.15 -3.68
N ASP A 150 18.29 -14.06 -3.33
CA ASP A 150 18.06 -15.50 -3.38
C ASP A 150 16.97 -15.95 -2.39
N GLU A 151 16.88 -15.34 -1.20
CA GLU A 151 15.80 -15.58 -0.25
C GLU A 151 14.43 -15.12 -0.80
N LEU A 152 14.37 -13.94 -1.44
CA LEU A 152 13.15 -13.43 -2.06
C LEU A 152 12.74 -14.26 -3.29
N LEU A 153 13.71 -14.69 -4.10
CA LEU A 153 13.49 -15.55 -5.25
C LEU A 153 13.01 -16.95 -4.83
N PHE A 154 13.50 -17.47 -3.72
CA PHE A 154 13.01 -18.73 -3.15
C PHE A 154 11.54 -18.63 -2.73
N LYS A 155 11.15 -17.56 -2.04
CA LYS A 155 9.75 -17.27 -1.68
C LYS A 155 8.84 -17.13 -2.91
N LEU A 156 9.31 -16.44 -3.94
CA LEU A 156 8.60 -16.33 -5.22
C LEU A 156 8.41 -17.69 -5.92
N ARG A 157 9.44 -18.53 -5.93
CA ARG A 157 9.37 -19.88 -6.52
C ARG A 157 8.36 -20.75 -5.79
N GLN A 158 8.36 -20.78 -4.46
CA GLN A 158 7.37 -21.53 -3.69
C GLN A 158 5.94 -21.10 -4.03
N HIS A 159 5.69 -19.79 -4.13
CA HIS A 159 4.39 -19.26 -4.51
C HIS A 159 3.94 -19.70 -5.92
N ASN A 160 4.85 -19.65 -6.90
CA ASN A 160 4.55 -20.09 -8.27
C ASN A 160 4.35 -21.61 -8.39
N THR A 161 5.01 -22.41 -7.55
CA THR A 161 4.88 -23.87 -7.58
C THR A 161 3.57 -24.32 -6.90
N GLY A 162 3.11 -23.61 -5.85
CA GLY A 162 1.80 -23.86 -5.23
C GLY A 162 0.60 -23.54 -6.13
N MET A 163 0.75 -22.66 -7.13
CA MET A 163 -0.30 -22.46 -8.16
C MET A 163 -0.36 -23.57 -9.22
N LYS A 164 0.68 -24.40 -9.37
CA LYS A 164 0.64 -25.54 -10.31
C LYS A 164 -0.10 -26.75 -9.75
N SER A 165 -0.26 -26.88 -8.43
CA SER A 165 -0.95 -28.04 -7.82
C SER A 165 -2.47 -27.88 -7.71
N GLU A 166 -3.03 -26.67 -7.87
CA GLU A 166 -4.49 -26.44 -7.85
C GLU A 166 -5.12 -26.40 -9.26
N GLY A 167 -4.30 -26.52 -10.32
CA GLY A 167 -4.74 -26.41 -11.72
C GLY A 167 -4.69 -27.70 -12.54
N SER A 168 -4.36 -28.85 -11.94
CA SER A 168 -4.44 -30.15 -12.61
C SER A 168 -5.30 -31.12 -11.80
N ASN A 169 -6.62 -31.01 -11.95
CA ASN A 169 -7.45 -32.20 -11.91
C ASN A 169 -7.90 -32.47 -13.36
N PRO A 170 -7.67 -33.69 -13.87
CA PRO A 170 -8.08 -34.10 -15.22
C PRO A 170 -9.60 -34.09 -15.41
#